data_AF-A0A7S3M028-F1
#
_entry.id   AF-A0A7S3M028-F1
#
_cell.length_a   1.000
_cell.length_b   1.000
_cell.length_c   1.000
_cell.angle_alpha   90.00
_cell.angle_beta   90.00
_cell.angle_gamma   90.00
#
_symmetry.space_group_name_H-M   'P 1'
#
loop_
_entity.id
_entity.type
_entity.pdbx_description
1 polymer ?
#
loop_
_entity_poly.entity_id
_entity_poly.type
_entity_poly.pdbx_seq_one_letter_code
_entity_poly.pdbx_strand_id
1 'polypeptide(L)'
;VQELLHRFPGVDYYFFADVDTIVFRDSLAALTHLLEHEVLKKDEDLYTGQDLDLSRQGLAKFIMSGGGVLVRGLSLRKLLAHGALKSCIEAMSGPWCHHHLDWAFGECLATANVQARGHWAFQQKSCIGYLSAHLVACHPVKNRSLQEEMLQNRSDCLSRERPTLGRGWAMG
;
A
#
# COMPACT_ATOMS: atom_id res chain seq x y z
N VAL A 1 -7.56 -11.08 -5.75
CA VAL A 1 -7.01 -10.45 -6.98
C VAL A 1 -7.83 -10.76 -8.23
N GLN A 2 -8.02 -12.04 -8.61
CA GLN A 2 -8.84 -12.40 -9.79
C GLN A 2 -10.23 -11.77 -9.78
N GLU A 3 -11.00 -11.97 -8.71
CA GLU A 3 -12.33 -11.38 -8.58
C GLU A 3 -12.30 -9.84 -8.61
N LEU A 4 -11.28 -9.23 -8.00
CA LEU A 4 -11.08 -7.79 -7.98
C LEU A 4 -10.85 -7.23 -9.39
N LEU A 5 -9.99 -7.87 -10.18
CA LEU A 5 -9.71 -7.52 -11.56
C LEU A 5 -10.90 -7.82 -12.48
N HIS A 6 -11.70 -8.84 -12.17
CA HIS A 6 -12.92 -9.14 -12.90
C HIS A 6 -13.98 -8.05 -12.70
N ARG A 7 -14.20 -7.61 -11.45
CA ARG A 7 -15.18 -6.56 -11.12
C ARG A 7 -14.75 -5.17 -11.53
N PHE A 8 -13.45 -4.88 -11.43
CA PHE A 8 -12.91 -3.53 -11.63
C PHE A 8 -11.70 -3.53 -12.56
N PRO A 9 -11.80 -4.01 -13.82
CA PRO A 9 -10.63 -4.27 -14.67
C PRO A 9 -9.80 -3.03 -15.03
N GLY A 10 -10.46 -1.87 -15.10
CA GLY A 10 -9.87 -0.60 -15.54
C GLY A 10 -9.38 0.32 -14.42
N VAL A 11 -9.39 -0.12 -13.16
CA VAL A 11 -8.90 0.71 -12.05
C VAL A 11 -7.37 0.82 -12.11
N ASP A 12 -6.86 2.03 -11.91
CA ASP A 12 -5.44 2.34 -11.95
C ASP A 12 -4.70 2.01 -10.66
N TYR A 13 -5.39 2.08 -9.52
CA TYR A 13 -4.80 1.83 -8.20
C TYR A 13 -5.74 1.03 -7.30
N TYR A 14 -5.18 0.06 -6.59
CA TYR A 14 -5.87 -0.74 -5.57
C TYR A 14 -5.19 -0.50 -4.23
N PHE A 15 -6.00 -0.22 -3.22
CA PHE A 15 -5.53 -0.06 -1.84
C PHE A 15 -6.06 -1.21 -1.00
N PHE A 16 -5.16 -1.96 -0.37
CA PHE A 16 -5.48 -3.04 0.56
C PHE A 16 -5.16 -2.58 1.97
N ALA A 17 -6.06 -2.80 2.92
CA ALA A 17 -5.88 -2.42 4.32
C ALA A 17 -6.64 -3.39 5.23
N ASP A 18 -6.19 -3.47 6.47
CA ASP A 18 -6.88 -4.17 7.53
C ASP A 18 -8.07 -3.34 8.04
N VAL A 19 -8.99 -3.99 8.75
CA VAL A 19 -10.20 -3.35 9.28
C VAL A 19 -9.89 -2.30 10.37
N ASP A 20 -8.74 -2.40 11.02
CA ASP A 20 -8.24 -1.45 12.01
C ASP A 20 -7.14 -0.52 11.46
N THR A 21 -6.99 -0.45 10.13
CA THR A 21 -6.21 0.59 9.45
C THR A 21 -7.05 1.83 9.23
N ILE A 22 -6.53 3.01 9.60
CA ILE A 22 -7.09 4.28 9.17
C ILE A 22 -6.48 4.69 7.84
N VAL A 23 -7.36 5.02 6.88
CA VAL A 23 -6.97 5.51 5.56
C VAL A 23 -7.42 6.96 5.41
N PHE A 24 -6.46 7.87 5.27
CA PHE A 24 -6.72 9.29 5.04
C PHE A 24 -6.96 9.51 3.55
N ARG A 25 -8.23 9.46 3.14
CA ARG A 25 -8.65 9.42 1.72
C ARG A 25 -8.07 10.56 0.89
N ASP A 26 -8.01 11.77 1.44
CA ASP A 26 -7.50 12.92 0.68
C ASP A 26 -5.98 12.84 0.48
N SER A 27 -5.24 12.36 1.49
CA SER A 27 -3.81 12.10 1.36
C SER A 27 -3.56 10.97 0.36
N LEU A 28 -4.36 9.90 0.39
CA LEU A 28 -4.29 8.83 -0.59
C LEU A 28 -4.54 9.35 -2.02
N ALA A 29 -5.60 10.14 -2.22
CA ALA A 29 -5.93 10.72 -3.53
C ALA A 29 -4.82 11.64 -4.05
N ALA A 30 -4.24 12.46 -3.18
CA ALA A 30 -3.12 13.33 -3.52
C ALA A 30 -1.86 12.51 -3.87
N LEU A 31 -1.56 11.44 -3.12
CA LEU A 31 -0.44 10.54 -3.44
C LEU A 31 -0.66 9.86 -4.80
N THR A 32 -1.85 9.30 -5.07
CA THR A 32 -2.12 8.62 -6.35
C THR A 32 -2.02 9.57 -7.54
N HIS A 33 -2.46 10.82 -7.37
CA HIS A 33 -2.31 11.86 -8.39
C HIS A 33 -0.84 12.17 -8.67
N LEU A 34 -0.03 12.39 -7.62
CA LEU A 34 1.40 12.61 -7.75
C LEU A 34 2.09 11.43 -8.46
N LEU A 35 1.75 10.20 -8.05
CA LEU A 35 2.31 8.99 -8.64
C LEU A 35 1.98 8.88 -10.13
N GLU A 36 0.74 9.19 -10.52
CA GLU A 36 0.28 9.08 -11.90
C GLU A 36 0.87 10.15 -12.83
N HIS A 37 1.04 11.38 -12.35
CA HIS A 37 1.39 12.51 -13.21
C HIS A 37 2.86 12.93 -13.13
N GLU A 38 3.55 12.61 -12.04
CA GLU A 38 4.88 13.17 -11.78
C GLU A 38 5.95 12.11 -11.51
N VAL A 39 5.60 10.96 -10.92
CA VAL A 39 6.59 9.96 -10.46
C VAL A 39 6.67 8.74 -11.38
N LEU A 40 5.53 8.12 -11.72
CA LEU A 40 5.49 6.88 -12.49
C LEU A 40 5.19 7.15 -13.96
N LYS A 41 5.92 6.49 -14.85
CA LYS A 41 5.56 6.39 -16.28
C LYS A 41 4.37 5.47 -16.46
N LYS A 42 3.72 5.52 -17.63
CA LYS A 42 2.50 4.74 -17.91
C LYS A 42 2.66 3.22 -17.79
N ASP A 43 3.87 2.71 -18.00
CA ASP A 43 4.23 1.29 -18.04
C ASP A 43 4.95 0.78 -16.78
N GLU A 44 5.20 1.67 -15.82
CA GLU A 44 5.88 1.33 -14.57
C GLU A 44 4.95 0.66 -13.55
N ASP A 45 5.48 -0.32 -12.84
CA ASP A 45 4.77 -1.01 -11.77
C ASP A 45 4.85 -0.24 -10.44
N LEU A 46 3.88 -0.51 -9.56
CA LEU A 46 3.92 -0.03 -8.19
C LEU A 46 3.39 -1.10 -7.24
N TYR A 47 4.20 -1.36 -6.22
CA TYR A 47 3.81 -2.06 -5.00
C TYR A 47 4.47 -1.32 -3.83
N THR A 48 3.68 -0.60 -3.04
CA THR A 48 4.19 0.27 -1.98
C THR A 48 3.35 0.23 -0.72
N GLY A 49 3.98 0.56 0.40
CA GLY A 49 3.43 0.59 1.75
C GLY A 49 4.59 0.80 2.72
N GLN A 50 4.42 0.46 4.01
CA GLN A 50 5.56 0.56 4.92
C GLN A 50 6.55 -0.57 4.66
N ASP A 51 7.79 -0.24 4.31
CA ASP A 51 8.82 -1.26 4.18
C ASP A 51 9.34 -1.76 5.52
N LEU A 52 9.81 -2.99 5.48
CA LEU A 52 10.64 -3.61 6.47
C LEU A 52 11.90 -4.08 5.77
N ASP A 53 13.02 -3.45 6.08
CA ASP A 53 14.32 -3.84 5.54
C ASP A 53 14.85 -5.07 6.30
N LEU A 54 14.78 -6.22 5.63
CA LEU A 54 15.31 -7.49 6.10
C LEU A 54 16.56 -7.91 5.32
N SER A 55 17.22 -6.98 4.61
CA SER A 55 18.45 -7.24 3.85
C SER A 55 19.55 -7.85 4.71
N ARG A 56 19.62 -7.48 6.00
CA ARG A 56 20.55 -8.07 6.97
C ARG A 56 20.33 -9.56 7.23
N GLN A 57 19.19 -10.11 6.83
CA GLN A 57 18.83 -11.53 6.94
C GLN A 57 18.88 -12.22 5.57
N GLY A 58 19.39 -11.56 4.53
CA GLY A 58 19.44 -12.09 3.16
C GLY A 58 18.09 -12.11 2.45
N LEU A 59 17.08 -11.42 3.00
CA LEU A 59 15.73 -11.36 2.44
C LEU A 59 15.54 -10.05 1.66
N ALA A 60 14.73 -10.10 0.61
CA ALA A 60 14.36 -8.93 -0.17
C ALA A 60 13.56 -7.92 0.67
N LYS A 61 13.50 -6.66 0.21
CA LYS A 61 12.61 -5.66 0.80
C LYS A 61 11.16 -6.16 0.78
N PHE A 62 10.49 -5.98 1.90
CA PHE A 62 9.14 -6.46 2.13
C PHE A 62 8.25 -5.30 2.56
N ILE A 63 6.97 -5.30 2.12
CA ILE A 63 5.98 -4.31 2.55
C ILE A 63 5.04 -4.96 3.56
N MET A 64 4.95 -4.37 4.74
CA MET A 64 3.96 -4.77 5.75
C MET A 64 2.60 -4.19 5.37
N SER A 65 1.55 -5.01 5.29
CA SER A 65 0.26 -4.61 4.72
C SER A 65 -0.75 -4.05 5.71
N GLY A 66 -0.60 -4.34 7.00
CA GLY A 66 -1.57 -3.84 8.01
C GLY A 66 -1.66 -2.31 8.13
N GLY A 67 -0.65 -1.55 7.72
CA GLY A 67 -0.66 -0.08 7.59
C GLY A 67 -1.21 0.40 6.26
N GLY A 68 -1.64 -0.50 5.40
CA GLY A 68 -2.08 -0.25 4.05
C GLY A 68 -1.00 -0.55 3.00
N VAL A 69 -1.44 -1.10 1.87
CA VAL A 69 -0.64 -1.31 0.66
C VAL A 69 -1.34 -0.65 -0.51
N LEU A 70 -0.59 0.09 -1.32
CA LEU A 70 -1.02 0.63 -2.60
C LEU A 70 -0.36 -0.16 -3.75
N VAL A 71 -1.17 -0.66 -4.68
CA VAL A 71 -0.72 -1.41 -5.85
C VAL A 71 -1.27 -0.78 -7.12
N ARG A 72 -0.46 -0.64 -8.16
CA ARG A 72 -0.97 -0.23 -9.47
C ARG A 72 -1.76 -1.38 -10.10
N GLY A 73 -2.86 -1.04 -10.77
CA GLY A 73 -3.67 -2.02 -11.50
C GLY A 73 -2.89 -2.75 -12.58
N LEU A 74 -1.91 -2.07 -13.22
CA LEU A 74 -0.99 -2.70 -14.16
C LEU A 74 -0.24 -3.88 -13.51
N SER A 75 0.24 -3.70 -12.28
CA SER A 75 1.00 -4.71 -11.54
C SER A 75 0.14 -5.91 -11.17
N LEU A 76 -1.12 -5.70 -10.78
CA LEU A 76 -2.07 -6.80 -10.56
C LEU A 76 -2.41 -7.55 -11.86
N ARG A 77 -2.56 -6.84 -12.98
CA ARG A 77 -2.81 -7.45 -14.29
C ARG A 77 -1.61 -8.26 -14.78
N LYS A 78 -0.38 -7.77 -14.59
CA LYS A 78 0.85 -8.54 -14.84
C LYS A 78 0.90 -9.81 -14.00
N LEU A 79 0.59 -9.70 -12.70
CA LEU A 79 0.53 -10.85 -11.81
C LEU A 79 -0.47 -11.92 -12.29
N LEU A 80 -1.65 -11.49 -12.74
CA LEU A 80 -2.66 -12.38 -13.29
C LEU A 80 -2.20 -13.04 -14.61
N ALA A 81 -1.67 -12.25 -15.54
CA ALA A 81 -1.21 -12.73 -16.85
C ALA A 81 -0.03 -13.71 -16.74
N HIS A 82 0.83 -13.53 -15.74
CA HIS A 82 1.96 -14.42 -15.47
C HIS A 82 1.52 -15.78 -14.89
N GLY A 83 0.25 -15.95 -14.51
CA GLY A 83 -0.25 -17.15 -13.85
C GLY A 83 0.30 -17.38 -12.43
N ALA A 84 1.14 -16.46 -11.93
CA ALA A 84 1.82 -16.57 -10.64
C ALA A 84 0.83 -16.64 -9.46
N LEU A 85 -0.36 -16.06 -9.61
CA LEU A 85 -1.39 -16.11 -8.57
C LEU A 85 -1.79 -17.55 -8.20
N LYS A 86 -1.85 -18.47 -9.17
CA LYS A 86 -2.20 -19.88 -8.89
C LYS A 86 -1.12 -20.55 -8.06
N SER A 87 0.14 -20.44 -8.51
CA SER A 87 1.30 -20.99 -7.79
C SER A 87 1.44 -20.40 -6.38
N CYS A 88 1.11 -19.12 -6.21
CA CYS A 88 1.07 -18.49 -4.91
C CYS A 88 -0.01 -19.05 -3.98
N ILE A 89 -1.21 -19.31 -4.50
CA ILE A 89 -2.29 -19.93 -3.72
C ILE A 89 -1.88 -21.32 -3.24
N GLU A 90 -1.20 -22.07 -4.10
CA GLU A 90 -0.64 -23.38 -3.75
C GLU A 90 0.47 -23.23 -2.68
N ALA A 91 1.34 -22.23 -2.80
CA ALA A 91 2.39 -21.94 -1.81
C ALA A 91 1.84 -21.49 -0.44
N MET A 92 0.70 -20.79 -0.41
CA MET A 92 -0.01 -20.40 0.82
C MET A 92 -0.53 -21.60 1.63
N SER A 93 -0.58 -22.79 1.03
CA SER A 93 -0.92 -24.05 1.72
C SER A 93 0.31 -24.73 2.36
N GLY A 94 1.51 -24.15 2.18
CA GLY A 94 2.77 -24.62 2.74
C GLY A 94 3.13 -23.97 4.10
N PRO A 95 4.41 -24.02 4.51
CA PRO A 95 4.89 -23.50 5.80
C PRO A 95 4.64 -22.00 6.01
N TRP A 96 4.50 -21.25 4.91
CA TRP A 96 4.18 -19.83 4.85
C TRP A 96 2.67 -19.59 4.80
N CYS A 97 1.95 -20.26 5.70
CA CYS A 97 0.49 -20.23 5.76
C CYS A 97 -0.07 -18.81 6.00
N HIS A 98 -1.37 -18.62 5.73
CA HIS A 98 -2.17 -17.37 5.70
C HIS A 98 -1.91 -16.28 6.77
N HIS A 99 -1.19 -16.59 7.85
CA HIS A 99 -0.73 -15.62 8.86
C HIS A 99 0.25 -14.58 8.29
N HIS A 100 0.77 -14.81 7.08
CA HIS A 100 1.68 -13.91 6.37
C HIS A 100 1.15 -13.58 4.96
N LEU A 101 -0.14 -13.25 4.82
CA LEU A 101 -0.75 -12.88 3.52
C LEU A 101 0.08 -11.83 2.77
N ASP A 102 0.60 -10.85 3.50
CA ASP A 102 1.49 -9.80 3.02
C ASP A 102 2.72 -10.38 2.31
N TRP A 103 3.34 -11.41 2.90
CA TRP A 103 4.55 -12.07 2.37
C TRP A 103 4.24 -12.82 1.10
N ALA A 104 3.21 -13.67 1.14
CA ALA A 104 2.78 -14.40 -0.03
C ALA A 104 2.48 -13.43 -1.18
N PHE A 105 1.72 -12.36 -0.91
CA PHE A 105 1.38 -11.37 -1.92
C PHE A 105 2.60 -10.62 -2.49
N GLY A 106 3.54 -10.23 -1.63
CA GLY A 106 4.80 -9.61 -2.03
C GLY A 106 5.66 -10.53 -2.91
N GLU A 107 5.79 -11.81 -2.55
CA GLU A 107 6.54 -12.80 -3.34
C GLU A 107 5.89 -13.07 -4.71
N CYS A 108 4.56 -13.10 -4.76
CA CYS A 108 3.84 -13.21 -6.03
C CYS A 108 4.17 -12.06 -6.98
N LEU A 109 4.13 -10.84 -6.45
CA LEU A 109 4.44 -9.63 -7.20
C LEU A 109 5.91 -9.65 -7.65
N ALA A 110 6.83 -10.05 -6.79
CA ALA A 110 8.24 -10.21 -7.15
C ALA A 110 8.45 -11.22 -8.29
N THR A 111 7.71 -12.34 -8.28
CA THR A 111 7.74 -13.35 -9.36
C THR A 111 7.25 -12.77 -10.69
N ALA A 112 6.33 -11.81 -10.65
CA ALA A 112 5.87 -11.04 -11.82
C ALA A 112 6.77 -9.82 -12.13
N ASN A 113 7.98 -9.75 -11.55
CA ASN A 113 8.95 -8.67 -11.67
C ASN A 113 8.46 -7.30 -11.16
N VAL A 114 7.54 -7.30 -10.19
CA VAL A 114 7.08 -6.09 -9.48
C VAL A 114 7.87 -5.94 -8.19
N GLN A 115 8.66 -4.87 -8.10
CA GLN A 115 9.49 -4.60 -6.93
C GLN A 115 8.74 -3.84 -5.84
N ALA A 116 8.95 -4.25 -4.58
CA ALA A 116 8.49 -3.52 -3.40
C ALA A 116 9.22 -2.18 -3.26
N ARG A 117 8.46 -1.10 -3.03
CA ARG A 117 8.97 0.24 -2.73
C ARG A 117 8.42 0.70 -1.39
N GLY A 118 9.29 0.85 -0.40
CA GLY A 118 8.90 1.41 0.89
C GLY A 118 8.40 2.83 0.75
N HIS A 119 7.47 3.24 1.60
CA HIS A 119 7.00 4.61 1.64
C HIS A 119 6.56 4.98 3.07
N TRP A 120 7.19 5.99 3.63
CA TRP A 120 7.05 6.40 5.03
C TRP A 120 5.65 6.94 5.38
N ALA A 121 4.85 7.35 4.39
CA ALA A 121 3.48 7.80 4.61
C ALA A 121 2.53 6.70 5.10
N PHE A 122 2.95 5.44 5.01
CA PHE A 122 2.21 4.29 5.51
C PHE A 122 2.83 3.92 6.86
N GLN A 123 2.00 3.83 7.91
CA GLN A 123 2.46 3.50 9.26
C GLN A 123 1.83 2.18 9.75
N GLN A 124 2.63 1.12 9.84
CA GLN A 124 2.18 -0.20 10.28
C GLN A 124 2.05 -0.34 11.80
N LYS A 125 2.85 0.39 12.59
CA LYS A 125 3.05 0.10 14.02
C LYS A 125 2.59 1.20 14.96
N SER A 126 2.16 2.33 14.45
CA SER A 126 1.63 3.42 15.27
C SER A 126 0.85 4.41 14.42
N CYS A 127 0.05 5.24 15.09
CA CYS A 127 -0.63 6.39 14.51
C CYS A 127 -0.24 7.70 15.20
N ILE A 128 0.94 7.77 15.83
CA ILE A 128 1.37 8.94 16.62
C ILE A 128 1.42 10.21 15.76
N GLY A 129 1.72 10.08 14.45
CA GLY A 129 1.80 11.19 13.52
C GLY A 129 0.51 11.55 12.79
N TYR A 130 -0.67 11.07 13.21
CA TYR A 130 -1.92 11.16 12.44
C TYR A 130 -2.42 12.58 12.13
N LEU A 131 -1.80 13.62 12.67
CA LEU A 131 -2.11 15.01 12.32
C LEU A 131 -1.26 15.52 11.13
N SER A 132 -0.14 14.87 10.79
CA SER A 132 0.72 15.27 9.67
C SER A 132 0.05 14.96 8.33
N ALA A 133 -0.25 15.96 7.50
CA ALA A 133 -0.99 15.76 6.24
C ALA A 133 -0.32 14.78 5.25
N HIS A 134 0.95 14.47 5.47
CA HIS A 134 1.71 13.51 4.68
C HIS A 134 1.39 12.04 4.94
N LEU A 135 0.76 11.67 6.06
CA LEU A 135 0.34 10.27 6.24
C LEU A 135 -0.79 9.86 5.28
N VAL A 136 -0.67 8.68 4.68
CA VAL A 136 -1.70 8.10 3.82
C VAL A 136 -2.54 7.12 4.61
N ALA A 137 -1.90 6.30 5.43
CA ALA A 137 -2.58 5.37 6.29
C ALA A 137 -1.75 5.04 7.53
N CYS A 138 -2.44 4.65 8.60
CA CYS A 138 -1.78 4.22 9.82
C CYS A 138 -2.55 3.09 10.52
N HIS A 139 -1.84 2.25 11.25
CA HIS A 139 -2.32 1.07 11.94
C HIS A 139 -1.47 0.80 13.20
N PRO A 140 -2.03 0.14 14.23
CA PRO A 140 -3.45 -0.20 14.38
C PRO A 140 -4.24 0.91 15.08
N VAL A 141 -5.52 1.07 14.73
CA VAL A 141 -6.50 1.89 15.45
C VAL A 141 -7.74 1.06 15.75
N LYS A 142 -7.73 0.32 16.86
CA LYS A 142 -8.80 -0.64 17.19
C LYS A 142 -10.12 0.01 17.62
N ASN A 143 -10.08 1.24 18.12
CA ASN A 143 -11.26 1.94 18.63
C ASN A 143 -11.92 2.74 17.50
N ARG A 144 -13.17 2.41 17.14
CA ARG A 144 -13.91 3.08 16.08
C ARG A 144 -14.19 4.57 16.33
N SER A 145 -14.47 4.97 17.56
CA SER A 145 -14.66 6.38 17.89
C SER A 145 -13.36 7.18 17.70
N LEU A 146 -12.22 6.58 18.04
CA LEU A 146 -10.91 7.17 17.75
C LEU A 146 -10.64 7.23 16.24
N GLN A 147 -11.01 6.20 15.48
CA GLN A 147 -10.93 6.22 14.01
C GLN A 147 -11.69 7.42 13.43
N GLU A 148 -12.93 7.64 13.87
CA GLU A 148 -13.79 8.73 13.42
C GLU A 148 -13.22 10.11 13.83
N GLU A 149 -12.74 10.25 15.08
CA GLU A 149 -12.07 11.47 15.56
C GLU A 149 -10.83 11.80 14.72
N MET A 150 -9.98 10.81 14.44
CA MET A 150 -8.77 10.99 13.65
C MET A 150 -9.10 11.46 12.23
N LEU A 151 -10.13 10.90 11.60
CA LEU A 151 -10.58 11.32 10.27
C LEU A 151 -11.13 12.76 10.29
N GLN A 152 -11.87 13.14 11.33
CA GLN A 152 -12.42 14.49 11.47
C GLN A 152 -11.31 15.53 11.66
N ASN A 153 -10.35 15.28 12.56
CA ASN A 153 -9.23 16.19 12.84
C ASN A 153 -8.31 16.37 11.62
N ARG A 154 -8.25 15.36 10.74
CA ARG A 154 -7.39 15.35 9.53
C ARG A 154 -7.84 16.34 8.46
N SER A 155 -9.15 16.47 8.26
CA SER A 155 -9.74 17.30 7.21
C SER A 155 -9.25 18.77 7.27
N ASP A 156 -9.06 19.26 8.50
CA ASP A 156 -8.63 20.65 8.77
C ASP A 156 -7.12 20.89 8.54
N CYS A 157 -6.30 19.84 8.49
CA CYS A 157 -4.85 19.93 8.30
C CYS A 157 -4.47 19.94 6.81
N LEU A 158 -5.15 19.14 5.98
CA LEU A 158 -4.78 18.94 4.57
C LEU A 158 -4.93 20.21 3.71
N SER A 159 -5.95 21.02 3.98
CA SER A 159 -6.18 22.30 3.28
C SER A 159 -4.98 23.27 3.40
N ARG A 160 -4.20 23.15 4.47
CA ARG A 160 -3.04 24.01 4.76
C ARG A 160 -1.73 23.48 4.17
N GLU A 161 -1.56 22.15 4.10
CA GLU A 161 -0.28 21.52 3.76
C GLU A 161 -0.21 20.95 2.33
N ARG A 162 -1.30 21.02 1.55
CA ARG A 162 -1.35 20.46 0.17
C ARG A 162 -0.14 20.82 -0.72
N PRO A 163 0.41 22.05 -0.72
CA PRO A 163 1.56 22.40 -1.56
C PRO A 163 2.88 21.72 -1.15
N THR A 164 3.03 21.26 0.09
CA THR A 164 4.26 20.62 0.59
C THR A 164 4.27 19.10 0.39
N LEU A 165 3.11 18.50 0.12
CA LEU A 165 2.95 17.05 -0.03
C LEU A 165 3.76 16.45 -1.18
N GLY A 166 3.81 17.14 -2.34
CA GLY A 166 4.44 16.61 -3.56
C GLY A 166 5.91 16.25 -3.39
N ARG A 167 6.72 17.14 -2.80
CA ARG A 167 8.15 16.87 -2.57
C ARG A 167 8.41 15.80 -1.51
N GLY A 168 7.56 15.71 -0.49
CA GLY A 168 7.72 14.74 0.59
C GLY A 168 7.47 13.30 0.15
N TRP A 169 6.50 13.09 -0.74
CA TRP A 169 6.15 11.76 -1.24
C TRP A 169 6.99 11.31 -2.44
N ALA A 170 7.48 12.25 -3.28
CA ALA A 170 8.37 11.89 -4.39
C ALA A 170 9.73 11.32 -3.95
N MET A 171 10.14 11.53 -2.68
CA MET A 171 11.39 11.02 -2.11
C MET A 171 11.21 9.77 -1.24
N GLY A 172 10.02 9.16 -1.24
CA GLY A 172 9.71 7.93 -0.51
C GLY A 172 10.42 6.70 -1.08
#